data_AF-W9CCG6-F1
#
_entry.id   AF-W9CCG6-F1
#
_cell.length_a   1.000
_cell.length_b   1.000
_cell.length_c   1.000
_cell.angle_alpha   90.00
_cell.angle_beta   90.00
_cell.angle_gamma   90.00
#
_symmetry.space_group_name_H-M   'P 1'
#
loop_
_entity.id
_entity.type
_entity.pdbx_description
1 polymer ?
#
loop_
_entity_poly.entity_id
_entity_poly.type
_entity_poly.pdbx_seq_one_letter_code
_entity_poly.pdbx_strand_id
1 'polypeptide(L)'
;MESSPQAGSSDFDIKSTEKLLSDQEFQTPSRNRFAILSNRYFPFLGVIFPTVVSSLLLAADQRHVFISGGVFYESIIRNRASFQMGVHILAGALGLIQVAAIWRLCNYATRRRLINRSIPSDLLDVWNNFNLTSMSWELCFVRSLFILLFAFACAVPCPLWAGAVTPVDTHFFRPSMVLLPQYANMTSVREWPSEIHSSGPTLRNDRGLFTYSPAMAYQGLLSQSLSTATTMDGSPRQHAKYDNSKFQYIGRSFGVGASIGLADDHILDNSIVTGYTFKEVGYTADTICIYNQSADFRLVNDGVQLFAARGSLPDSTSGEFSVYLGHTSNSIVAFGVAADNTGYNPRYLGIAAGSDYGNLNMAQCRTVYNPTLFDISVVLASKTITVTPTNAYAVDIEPSGTLTHVLERQFELSSNDMSNIYQSVIGNALNFSIADYRSSAQHTGNPLREQDINLAGIQNSITAMIDDLLVTYASAQLMIANDTKTADATVTVAAFRLGQPVYIYLVFGFNLLIVLGATTYRLEEKEAEEDDDETWQSFDFAKI
;
A
#
# COMPACT_ATOMS: atom_id res chain seq x y z
N MET A 1 -5.34 -106.26 -32.71
CA MET A 1 -5.89 -105.13 -31.93
C MET A 1 -5.41 -103.87 -32.63
N GLU A 2 -5.81 -103.71 -33.90
CA GLU A 2 -6.99 -102.91 -34.35
C GLU A 2 -6.68 -101.41 -34.20
N SER A 3 -6.46 -100.57 -35.22
CA SER A 3 -6.43 -100.65 -36.70
C SER A 3 -5.73 -99.36 -37.19
N SER A 4 -4.50 -99.38 -37.74
CA SER A 4 -4.07 -99.15 -39.16
C SER A 4 -5.03 -98.36 -40.09
N PRO A 5 -4.58 -97.71 -41.22
CA PRO A 5 -3.22 -97.37 -41.73
C PRO A 5 -3.06 -95.89 -42.23
N GLN A 6 -1.84 -95.34 -42.44
CA GLN A 6 -1.06 -95.21 -43.72
C GLN A 6 -1.88 -94.73 -44.95
N ALA A 7 -1.41 -93.99 -45.95
CA ALA A 7 -0.08 -93.61 -46.48
C ALA A 7 -0.29 -92.31 -47.31
N GLY A 8 0.74 -91.51 -47.61
CA GLY A 8 1.41 -91.70 -48.90
C GLY A 8 2.05 -90.40 -49.39
N SER A 9 3.29 -90.55 -49.85
CA SER A 9 4.09 -89.58 -50.58
C SER A 9 3.61 -89.47 -52.03
N SER A 10 3.66 -88.26 -52.61
CA SER A 10 3.96 -88.06 -54.02
C SER A 10 4.40 -86.62 -54.30
N ASP A 11 5.62 -86.47 -54.79
CA ASP A 11 6.07 -85.35 -55.65
C ASP A 11 5.06 -85.08 -56.78
N PHE A 12 4.91 -83.82 -57.21
CA PHE A 12 5.18 -83.38 -58.59
C PHE A 12 4.83 -81.89 -58.84
N ASP A 13 5.83 -81.22 -59.41
CA ASP A 13 5.86 -80.14 -60.41
C ASP A 13 5.06 -78.83 -60.35
N ILE A 14 5.87 -77.79 -60.59
CA ILE A 14 5.58 -76.42 -61.00
C ILE A 14 4.88 -76.41 -62.37
N LYS A 15 3.73 -75.73 -62.46
CA LYS A 15 3.31 -75.04 -63.69
C LYS A 15 2.28 -73.94 -63.42
N SER A 16 2.76 -72.70 -63.60
CA SER A 16 2.10 -71.60 -64.34
C SER A 16 0.58 -71.64 -64.45
N THR A 17 -0.09 -70.74 -63.72
CA THR A 17 -1.39 -70.19 -64.09
C THR A 17 -1.40 -68.68 -63.87
N GLU A 18 -0.69 -67.97 -64.76
CA GLU A 18 -1.19 -66.68 -65.24
C GLU A 18 -2.61 -66.88 -65.80
N LYS A 19 -3.46 -65.88 -65.62
CA LYS A 19 -4.89 -65.81 -65.97
C LYS A 19 -5.85 -66.39 -64.94
N LEU A 20 -6.21 -65.56 -63.95
CA LEU A 20 -7.58 -65.46 -63.41
C LEU A 20 -7.67 -64.33 -62.38
N LEU A 21 -7.48 -63.08 -62.79
CA LEU A 21 -8.01 -61.93 -62.04
C LEU A 21 -8.53 -60.90 -63.04
N SER A 22 -9.84 -60.67 -62.95
CA SER A 22 -10.63 -59.71 -63.70
C SER A 22 -10.23 -58.30 -63.31
N ASP A 23 -10.04 -57.43 -64.30
CA ASP A 23 -9.95 -55.99 -64.12
C ASP A 23 -11.20 -55.47 -63.40
N GLN A 24 -11.01 -54.93 -62.20
CA GLN A 24 -11.99 -54.11 -61.52
C GLN A 24 -11.35 -52.75 -61.30
N GLU A 25 -11.73 -51.78 -62.14
CA GLU A 25 -11.35 -50.38 -61.99
C GLU A 25 -11.71 -49.89 -60.58
N PHE A 26 -10.67 -49.61 -59.78
CA PHE A 26 -10.81 -48.82 -58.57
C PHE A 26 -10.83 -47.35 -58.97
N GLN A 27 -12.03 -46.75 -58.99
CA GLN A 27 -12.16 -45.30 -58.96
C GLN A 27 -11.54 -44.77 -57.66
N THR A 28 -10.47 -43.98 -57.77
CA THR A 28 -9.88 -43.23 -56.66
C THR A 28 -10.75 -41.99 -56.37
N PRO A 29 -11.30 -41.82 -55.16
CA PRO A 29 -12.09 -40.63 -54.84
C PRO A 29 -11.16 -39.43 -54.64
N SER A 30 -11.45 -38.33 -55.33
CA SER A 30 -10.81 -37.02 -55.16
C SER A 30 -11.04 -36.53 -53.72
N ARG A 31 -10.03 -36.72 -52.88
CA ARG A 31 -10.07 -36.43 -51.45
C ARG A 31 -10.00 -34.91 -51.25
N ASN A 32 -11.13 -34.28 -50.93
CA ASN A 32 -11.26 -32.84 -50.67
C ASN A 32 -10.12 -32.31 -49.78
N ARG A 33 -9.26 -31.42 -50.31
CA ARG A 33 -8.15 -30.78 -49.58
C ARG A 33 -8.60 -30.11 -48.27
N PHE A 34 -9.84 -29.61 -48.22
CA PHE A 34 -10.44 -29.04 -47.01
C PHE A 34 -10.73 -30.08 -45.92
N ALA A 35 -11.13 -31.30 -46.29
CA ALA A 35 -11.33 -32.40 -45.36
C ALA A 35 -10.00 -32.90 -44.79
N ILE A 36 -8.94 -32.88 -45.60
CA ILE A 36 -7.58 -33.25 -45.17
C ILE A 36 -7.01 -32.19 -44.22
N LEU A 37 -7.12 -30.89 -44.56
CA LEU A 37 -6.71 -29.80 -43.66
C LEU A 37 -7.50 -29.79 -42.36
N SER A 38 -8.82 -29.98 -42.43
CA SER A 38 -9.70 -30.04 -41.27
C SER A 38 -9.27 -31.18 -40.33
N ASN A 39 -9.13 -32.41 -40.82
CA ASN A 39 -8.74 -33.56 -40.00
C ASN A 39 -7.33 -33.43 -39.40
N ARG A 40 -6.48 -32.59 -39.99
CA ARG A 40 -5.08 -32.36 -39.60
C ARG A 40 -4.93 -31.38 -38.43
N TYR A 41 -5.76 -30.34 -38.38
CA TYR A 41 -5.73 -29.31 -37.33
C TYR A 41 -6.86 -29.42 -36.29
N PHE A 42 -7.90 -30.22 -36.56
CA PHE A 42 -8.97 -30.56 -35.60
C PHE A 42 -8.46 -30.94 -34.20
N PRO A 43 -7.35 -31.70 -34.06
CA PRO A 43 -6.83 -32.08 -32.75
C PRO A 43 -6.28 -30.90 -31.92
N PHE A 44 -5.98 -29.76 -32.54
CA PHE A 44 -5.38 -28.59 -31.89
C PHE A 44 -6.38 -27.43 -31.70
N LEU A 45 -7.63 -27.60 -32.17
CA LEU A 45 -8.69 -26.60 -32.06
C LEU A 45 -8.98 -26.20 -30.60
N GLY A 46 -8.76 -27.13 -29.65
CA GLY A 46 -8.87 -26.85 -28.21
C GLY A 46 -7.86 -25.82 -27.70
N VAL A 47 -6.70 -25.65 -28.33
CA VAL A 47 -5.65 -24.70 -27.92
C VAL A 47 -6.04 -23.24 -28.22
N ILE A 48 -7.03 -23.01 -29.08
CA ILE A 48 -7.55 -21.68 -29.39
C ILE A 48 -8.11 -21.01 -28.13
N PHE A 49 -8.82 -21.75 -27.27
CA PHE A 49 -9.41 -21.16 -26.08
C PHE A 49 -8.35 -20.69 -25.04
N PRO A 50 -7.38 -21.53 -24.61
CA PRO A 50 -6.27 -21.10 -23.76
C PRO A 50 -5.42 -19.95 -24.35
N THR A 51 -5.25 -19.90 -25.67
CA THR A 51 -4.49 -18.83 -26.34
C THR A 51 -5.23 -17.50 -26.34
N VAL A 52 -6.55 -17.51 -26.56
CA VAL A 52 -7.39 -16.30 -26.44
C VAL A 52 -7.39 -15.80 -24.99
N VAL A 53 -7.61 -16.68 -24.01
CA VAL A 53 -7.64 -16.30 -22.60
C VAL A 53 -6.28 -15.72 -22.15
N SER A 54 -5.16 -16.36 -22.51
CA SER A 54 -3.83 -15.85 -22.16
C SER A 54 -3.50 -14.53 -22.84
N SER A 55 -3.94 -14.32 -24.09
CA SER A 55 -3.77 -13.04 -24.79
C SER A 55 -4.60 -11.93 -24.16
N LEU A 56 -5.83 -12.24 -23.72
CA LEU A 56 -6.68 -11.28 -22.99
C LEU A 56 -6.08 -10.92 -21.63
N LEU A 57 -5.52 -11.88 -20.89
CA LEU A 57 -4.83 -11.62 -19.62
C LEU A 57 -3.59 -10.74 -19.83
N LEU A 58 -2.81 -10.99 -20.87
CA LEU A 58 -1.66 -10.16 -21.23
C LEU A 58 -2.09 -8.74 -21.61
N ALA A 59 -3.15 -8.60 -22.41
CA ALA A 59 -3.68 -7.29 -22.78
C ALA A 59 -4.25 -6.54 -21.57
N ALA A 60 -4.89 -7.25 -20.62
CA ALA A 60 -5.39 -6.68 -19.38
C ALA A 60 -4.26 -6.21 -18.46
N ASP A 61 -3.17 -6.98 -18.35
CA ASP A 61 -1.96 -6.61 -17.61
C ASP A 61 -1.30 -5.36 -18.21
N GLN A 62 -1.12 -5.32 -19.53
CA GLN A 62 -0.51 -4.17 -20.23
C GLN A 62 -1.35 -2.89 -20.15
N ARG A 63 -2.67 -3.02 -20.07
CA ARG A 63 -3.59 -1.88 -19.93
C ARG A 63 -3.84 -1.48 -18.47
N HIS A 64 -3.16 -2.13 -17.51
CA HIS A 64 -3.37 -1.92 -16.08
C HIS A 64 -4.86 -1.96 -15.71
N VAL A 65 -5.57 -2.98 -16.18
CA VAL A 65 -7.00 -3.14 -15.88
C VAL A 65 -7.16 -3.60 -14.44
N PHE A 66 -7.75 -2.74 -13.61
CA PHE A 66 -8.06 -3.02 -12.21
C PHE A 66 -9.57 -3.21 -12.05
N ILE A 67 -9.96 -4.14 -11.18
CA ILE A 67 -11.35 -4.35 -10.81
C ILE A 67 -11.57 -3.79 -9.41
N SER A 68 -12.27 -2.67 -9.33
CA SER A 68 -12.56 -1.98 -8.07
C SER A 68 -14.05 -1.71 -7.92
N GLY A 69 -14.62 -2.09 -6.78
CA GLY A 69 -16.03 -1.88 -6.49
C GLY A 69 -16.99 -2.71 -7.35
N GLY A 70 -18.28 -2.60 -7.03
CA GLY A 70 -19.37 -3.31 -7.70
C GLY A 70 -19.52 -4.77 -7.28
N VAL A 71 -20.54 -5.43 -7.85
CA VAL A 71 -21.00 -6.78 -7.46
C VAL A 71 -19.88 -7.82 -7.57
N PHE A 72 -19.00 -7.70 -8.57
CA PHE A 72 -17.91 -8.65 -8.78
C PHE A 72 -16.83 -8.55 -7.68
N TYR A 73 -16.42 -7.33 -7.32
CA TYR A 73 -15.47 -7.08 -6.23
C TYR A 73 -16.02 -7.56 -4.88
N GLU A 74 -17.28 -7.22 -4.59
CA GLU A 74 -17.95 -7.65 -3.35
C GLU A 74 -18.11 -9.18 -3.28
N SER A 75 -18.38 -9.83 -4.41
CA SER A 75 -18.48 -11.30 -4.48
C SER A 75 -17.15 -11.99 -4.17
N ILE A 76 -16.03 -11.45 -4.67
CA ILE A 76 -14.68 -11.96 -4.36
C ILE A 76 -14.39 -11.84 -2.87
N ILE A 77 -14.67 -10.68 -2.27
CA ILE A 77 -14.39 -10.44 -0.84
C ILE A 77 -15.27 -11.30 0.06
N ARG A 78 -16.56 -11.39 -0.23
CA ARG A 78 -17.52 -12.12 0.61
C ARG A 78 -17.31 -13.64 0.54
N ASN A 79 -16.96 -14.16 -0.64
CA ASN A 79 -16.87 -15.60 -0.90
C ASN A 79 -15.48 -16.01 -1.42
N ARG A 80 -14.41 -15.59 -0.73
CA ARG A 80 -13.01 -15.86 -1.13
C ARG A 80 -12.76 -17.34 -1.44
N ALA A 81 -13.23 -18.25 -0.58
CA ALA A 81 -13.03 -19.69 -0.75
C ALA A 81 -13.73 -20.25 -2.00
N SER A 82 -14.97 -19.84 -2.26
CA SER A 82 -15.73 -20.28 -3.43
C SER A 82 -15.10 -19.76 -4.73
N PHE A 83 -14.62 -18.52 -4.73
CA PHE A 83 -13.94 -17.95 -5.88
C PHE A 83 -12.62 -18.69 -6.16
N GLN A 84 -11.82 -18.95 -5.13
CA GLN A 84 -10.58 -19.73 -5.25
C GLN A 84 -10.83 -21.13 -5.79
N MET A 85 -11.89 -21.81 -5.34
CA MET A 85 -12.29 -23.11 -5.89
C MET A 85 -12.64 -23.01 -7.38
N GLY A 86 -13.40 -21.98 -7.78
CA GLY A 86 -13.70 -21.71 -9.19
C GLY A 86 -12.46 -21.47 -10.04
N VAL A 87 -11.49 -20.71 -9.53
CA VAL A 87 -10.20 -20.48 -10.20
C VAL A 87 -9.44 -21.79 -10.40
N HIS A 88 -9.39 -22.67 -9.40
CA HIS A 88 -8.72 -23.96 -9.53
C HIS A 88 -9.39 -24.90 -10.54
N ILE A 89 -10.73 -24.92 -10.59
CA ILE A 89 -11.48 -25.70 -11.59
C ILE A 89 -11.17 -25.19 -13.01
N LEU A 90 -11.19 -23.87 -13.21
CA LEU A 90 -10.89 -23.26 -14.50
C LEU A 90 -9.43 -23.49 -14.91
N ALA A 91 -8.49 -23.33 -13.98
CA ALA A 91 -7.07 -23.57 -14.21
C ALA A 91 -6.79 -25.05 -14.54
N GLY A 92 -7.46 -25.98 -13.86
CA GLY A 92 -7.38 -27.41 -14.15
C GLY A 92 -7.88 -27.75 -15.55
N ALA A 93 -9.01 -27.16 -15.97
CA ALA A 93 -9.56 -27.35 -17.31
C ALA A 93 -8.61 -26.82 -18.40
N LEU A 94 -8.09 -25.60 -18.23
CA LEU A 94 -7.14 -24.98 -19.17
C LEU A 94 -5.81 -25.74 -19.23
N GLY A 95 -5.28 -26.16 -18.08
CA GLY A 95 -4.09 -26.99 -17.99
C GLY A 95 -4.27 -28.34 -18.68
N LEU A 96 -5.41 -29.01 -18.49
CA LEU A 96 -5.70 -30.31 -19.12
C LEU A 96 -5.76 -30.21 -20.64
N ILE A 97 -6.33 -29.13 -21.19
CA ILE A 97 -6.31 -28.87 -22.64
C ILE A 97 -4.88 -28.75 -23.17
N GLN A 98 -4.01 -28.02 -22.46
CA GLN A 98 -2.60 -27.88 -22.85
C GLN A 98 -1.83 -29.19 -22.75
N VAL A 99 -2.07 -29.96 -21.69
CA VAL A 99 -1.47 -31.29 -21.51
C VAL A 99 -1.89 -32.22 -22.65
N ALA A 100 -3.18 -32.25 -23.01
CA ALA A 100 -3.66 -33.05 -24.14
C ALA A 100 -3.01 -32.64 -25.47
N ALA A 101 -2.77 -31.34 -25.69
CA ALA A 101 -2.05 -30.85 -26.86
C ALA A 101 -0.57 -31.29 -26.87
N ILE A 102 0.12 -31.23 -25.72
CA ILE A 102 1.49 -31.71 -25.57
C ILE A 102 1.57 -33.22 -25.83
N TRP A 103 0.67 -34.01 -25.25
CA TRP A 103 0.59 -35.46 -25.49
C TRP A 103 0.42 -35.78 -26.97
N ARG A 104 -0.40 -35.02 -27.69
CA ARG A 104 -0.59 -35.18 -29.13
C ARG A 104 0.65 -34.80 -29.93
N LEU A 105 1.33 -33.69 -29.58
CA LEU A 105 2.60 -33.29 -30.19
C LEU A 105 3.69 -34.35 -29.95
N CYS A 106 3.79 -34.89 -28.74
CA CYS A 106 4.73 -35.95 -28.39
C CYS A 106 4.43 -37.24 -29.17
N ASN A 107 3.17 -37.72 -29.16
CA ASN A 107 2.74 -38.88 -29.94
C ASN A 107 3.06 -38.73 -31.43
N TYR A 108 2.84 -37.54 -31.97
CA TYR A 108 3.12 -37.23 -33.36
C TYR A 108 4.63 -37.22 -33.65
N ALA A 109 5.42 -36.56 -32.80
CA ALA A 109 6.89 -36.57 -32.90
C ALA A 109 7.45 -38.00 -32.83
N THR A 110 6.83 -38.85 -32.01
CA THR A 110 7.16 -40.28 -31.91
C THR A 110 6.94 -41.00 -33.24
N ARG A 111 5.72 -40.87 -33.80
CA ARG A 111 5.33 -41.52 -35.05
C ARG A 111 6.23 -41.06 -36.20
N ARG A 112 6.53 -39.77 -36.29
CA ARG A 112 7.45 -39.23 -37.31
C ARG A 112 8.85 -39.83 -37.17
N ARG A 113 9.34 -39.99 -35.94
CA ARG A 113 10.67 -40.57 -35.68
C ARG A 113 10.71 -42.07 -36.02
N LEU A 114 9.64 -42.80 -35.75
CA LEU A 114 9.49 -44.23 -36.11
C LEU A 114 9.48 -44.45 -37.62
N ILE A 115 8.89 -43.53 -38.39
CA ILE A 115 8.87 -43.61 -39.86
C ILE A 115 10.28 -43.34 -40.45
N ASN A 116 11.05 -42.43 -39.84
CA ASN A 116 12.32 -41.98 -40.42
C ASN A 116 13.55 -42.76 -39.92
N ARG A 117 13.46 -43.52 -38.82
CA ARG A 117 14.59 -44.28 -38.24
C ARG A 117 14.13 -45.56 -37.57
N SER A 118 14.88 -46.65 -37.74
CA SER A 118 14.71 -47.86 -36.92
C SER A 118 15.11 -47.55 -35.47
N ILE A 119 14.22 -47.87 -34.53
CA ILE A 119 14.37 -47.57 -33.12
C ILE A 119 14.64 -48.90 -32.36
N PRO A 120 15.64 -48.96 -31.46
CA PRO A 120 15.89 -50.15 -30.64
C PRO A 120 14.73 -50.44 -29.68
N SER A 121 14.47 -51.73 -29.41
CA SER A 121 13.35 -52.23 -28.58
C SER A 121 13.21 -51.52 -27.24
N ASP A 122 14.33 -51.27 -26.56
CA ASP A 122 14.31 -50.66 -25.22
C ASP A 122 13.85 -49.19 -25.24
N LEU A 123 14.02 -48.50 -26.38
CA LEU A 123 13.50 -47.15 -26.56
C LEU A 123 12.00 -47.21 -26.88
N LEU A 124 11.55 -48.25 -27.58
CA LEU A 124 10.13 -48.50 -27.84
C LEU A 124 9.35 -48.72 -26.53
N ASP A 125 9.92 -49.46 -25.58
CA ASP A 125 9.34 -49.64 -24.24
C ASP A 125 9.26 -48.32 -23.45
N VAL A 126 10.26 -47.45 -23.56
CA VAL A 126 10.21 -46.10 -22.98
C VAL A 126 9.05 -45.29 -23.59
N TRP A 127 8.90 -45.32 -24.93
CA TRP A 127 7.81 -44.62 -25.62
C TRP A 127 6.43 -45.23 -25.33
N ASN A 128 6.36 -46.54 -25.11
CA ASN A 128 5.13 -47.22 -24.73
C ASN A 128 4.73 -46.85 -23.29
N ASN A 129 5.70 -46.75 -22.37
CA ASN A 129 5.50 -46.26 -21.00
C ASN A 129 5.25 -44.75 -20.92
N PHE A 130 5.63 -43.98 -21.94
CA PHE A 130 5.10 -42.62 -22.11
C PHE A 130 3.61 -42.71 -22.44
N ASN A 131 3.19 -43.50 -23.43
CA ASN A 131 1.79 -43.48 -23.89
C ASN A 131 0.79 -44.26 -23.02
N LEU A 132 1.25 -45.24 -22.27
CA LEU A 132 0.46 -45.99 -21.28
C LEU A 132 0.79 -45.42 -19.91
N THR A 133 -0.21 -45.00 -19.15
CA THR A 133 -0.08 -44.55 -17.75
C THR A 133 0.29 -45.69 -16.79
N SER A 134 1.21 -46.56 -17.17
CA SER A 134 1.72 -47.69 -16.40
C SER A 134 3.23 -47.52 -16.22
N MET A 135 3.65 -47.24 -14.99
CA MET A 135 5.06 -47.12 -14.65
C MET A 135 5.61 -48.52 -14.37
N SER A 136 6.31 -49.12 -15.34
CA SER A 136 7.10 -50.31 -15.06
C SER A 136 8.39 -49.90 -14.35
N TRP A 137 8.57 -50.39 -13.12
CA TRP A 137 9.73 -50.07 -12.27
C TRP A 137 11.03 -50.74 -12.74
N GLU A 138 11.01 -51.44 -13.87
CA GLU A 138 12.13 -52.20 -14.41
C GLU A 138 13.08 -51.37 -15.31
N LEU A 139 12.83 -50.08 -15.51
CA LEU A 139 13.68 -49.21 -16.32
C LEU A 139 14.89 -48.66 -15.55
N CYS A 140 16.02 -48.53 -16.25
CA CYS A 140 17.23 -47.86 -15.77
C CYS A 140 16.91 -46.46 -15.21
N PHE A 141 17.55 -46.09 -14.09
CA PHE A 141 17.32 -44.85 -13.34
C PHE A 141 17.27 -43.58 -14.21
N VAL A 142 18.16 -43.47 -15.20
CA VAL A 142 18.20 -42.33 -16.12
C VAL A 142 16.88 -42.19 -16.92
N ARG A 143 16.27 -43.30 -17.34
CA ARG A 143 15.02 -43.30 -18.12
C ARG A 143 13.80 -43.05 -17.24
N SER A 144 13.80 -43.58 -16.01
CA SER A 144 12.78 -43.25 -15.00
C SER A 144 12.80 -41.75 -14.67
N LEU A 145 13.99 -41.15 -14.54
CA LEU A 145 14.17 -39.71 -14.35
C LEU A 145 13.56 -38.89 -15.51
N PHE A 146 13.73 -39.32 -16.76
CA PHE A 146 13.11 -38.66 -17.93
C PHE A 146 11.59 -38.73 -17.92
N ILE A 147 11.01 -39.88 -17.55
CA ILE A 147 9.55 -40.04 -17.43
C ILE A 147 9.00 -39.17 -16.29
N LEU A 148 9.69 -39.11 -15.16
CA LEU A 148 9.31 -38.28 -14.02
C LEU A 148 9.42 -36.78 -14.35
N LEU A 149 10.48 -36.35 -15.04
CA LEU A 149 10.63 -34.97 -15.53
C LEU A 149 9.52 -34.58 -16.51
N PHE A 150 9.11 -35.50 -17.39
CA PHE A 150 8.01 -35.27 -18.33
C PHE A 150 6.64 -35.24 -17.64
N ALA A 151 6.40 -36.15 -16.69
CA ALA A 151 5.20 -36.14 -15.87
C ALA A 151 5.10 -34.82 -15.07
N PHE A 152 6.23 -34.36 -14.54
CA PHE A 152 6.33 -33.06 -13.89
C PHE A 152 6.07 -31.91 -14.87
N ALA A 153 6.65 -31.94 -16.07
CA ALA A 153 6.39 -30.94 -17.11
C ALA A 153 4.92 -30.90 -17.56
N CYS A 154 4.22 -32.04 -17.55
CA CYS A 154 2.78 -32.11 -17.77
C CYS A 154 1.95 -31.61 -16.57
N ALA A 155 2.51 -31.59 -15.36
CA ALA A 155 1.82 -31.07 -14.17
C ALA A 155 1.95 -29.55 -14.02
N VAL A 156 2.98 -28.93 -14.60
CA VAL A 156 3.28 -27.48 -14.54
C VAL A 156 2.17 -26.55 -15.09
N PRO A 157 1.43 -26.88 -16.17
CA PRO A 157 0.40 -26.01 -16.74
C PRO A 157 -0.70 -25.59 -15.77
N CYS A 158 -1.19 -26.52 -14.94
CA CYS A 158 -2.28 -26.28 -13.99
C CYS A 158 -1.95 -25.19 -12.93
N PRO A 159 -0.83 -25.27 -12.18
CA PRO A 159 -0.46 -24.22 -11.23
C PRO A 159 -0.10 -22.90 -11.91
N LEU A 160 0.46 -22.91 -13.13
CA LEU A 160 0.71 -21.68 -13.89
C LEU A 160 -0.59 -20.95 -14.21
N TRP A 161 -1.62 -21.68 -14.68
CA TRP A 161 -2.95 -21.10 -14.92
C TRP A 161 -3.62 -20.63 -13.64
N ALA A 162 -3.47 -21.36 -12.54
CA ALA A 162 -4.00 -20.93 -11.25
C ALA A 162 -3.39 -19.58 -10.84
N GLY A 163 -2.06 -19.44 -10.93
CA GLY A 163 -1.37 -18.17 -10.64
C GLY A 163 -1.69 -17.02 -11.60
N ALA A 164 -2.02 -17.32 -12.87
CA ALA A 164 -2.37 -16.32 -13.88
C ALA A 164 -3.82 -15.84 -13.79
N VAL A 165 -4.73 -16.61 -13.19
CA VAL A 165 -6.16 -16.27 -13.08
C VAL A 165 -6.55 -15.80 -11.68
N THR A 166 -5.80 -16.21 -10.65
CA THR A 166 -6.10 -15.84 -9.25
C THR A 166 -6.09 -14.31 -9.08
N PRO A 167 -7.15 -13.71 -8.52
CA PRO A 167 -7.18 -12.28 -8.23
C PRO A 167 -6.17 -11.98 -7.13
N VAL A 168 -5.34 -10.99 -7.36
CA VAL A 168 -4.33 -10.50 -6.44
C VAL A 168 -4.81 -9.18 -5.88
N ASP A 169 -4.75 -9.03 -4.55
CA ASP A 169 -5.00 -7.77 -3.86
C ASP A 169 -3.99 -6.72 -4.37
N THR A 170 -4.50 -5.61 -4.89
CA THR A 170 -3.71 -4.49 -5.40
C THR A 170 -4.37 -3.17 -5.03
N HIS A 171 -3.68 -2.07 -5.29
CA HIS A 171 -4.23 -0.73 -5.11
C HIS A 171 -4.05 0.07 -6.39
N PHE A 172 -4.97 0.98 -6.65
CA PHE A 172 -4.79 2.00 -7.66
C PHE A 172 -5.08 3.37 -7.06
N PHE A 173 -4.50 4.39 -7.69
CA PHE A 173 -4.58 5.77 -7.24
C PHE A 173 -5.60 6.54 -8.07
N ARG A 174 -6.45 7.31 -7.39
CA ARG A 174 -7.45 8.17 -8.01
C ARG A 174 -7.27 9.61 -7.53
N PRO A 175 -7.24 10.60 -8.43
CA PRO A 175 -7.23 12.00 -8.01
C PRO A 175 -8.55 12.37 -7.34
N SER A 176 -8.46 13.15 -6.27
CA SER A 176 -9.57 13.73 -5.52
C SER A 176 -9.16 15.10 -4.98
N MET A 177 -10.05 15.76 -4.25
CA MET A 177 -9.76 17.02 -3.57
C MET A 177 -10.07 16.88 -2.08
N VAL A 178 -9.34 17.61 -1.25
CA VAL A 178 -9.55 17.74 0.20
C VAL A 178 -9.63 19.23 0.54
N LEU A 179 -10.49 19.59 1.50
CA LEU A 179 -10.59 20.95 2.02
C LEU A 179 -9.55 21.14 3.13
N LEU A 180 -8.75 22.18 3.04
CA LEU A 180 -7.73 22.55 4.02
C LEU A 180 -8.10 23.86 4.70
N PRO A 181 -7.67 24.10 5.95
CA PRO A 181 -7.85 25.39 6.59
C PRO A 181 -7.09 26.48 5.85
N GLN A 182 -7.64 27.68 5.88
CA GLN A 182 -7.00 28.90 5.45
C GLN A 182 -7.04 29.93 6.58
N TYR A 183 -6.11 30.89 6.53
CA TYR A 183 -5.94 31.96 7.52
C TYR A 183 -6.16 33.34 6.86
N ALA A 184 -7.09 33.42 5.91
CA ALA A 184 -7.48 34.69 5.30
C ALA A 184 -8.37 35.51 6.24
N ASN A 185 -9.20 34.83 7.04
CA ASN A 185 -10.03 35.42 8.07
C ASN A 185 -9.49 35.13 9.48
N MET A 186 -8.69 36.07 10.00
CA MET A 186 -8.07 35.97 11.32
C MET A 186 -8.88 36.62 12.46
N THR A 187 -10.13 37.05 12.20
CA THR A 187 -10.93 37.84 13.16
C THR A 187 -11.15 37.16 14.51
N SER A 188 -11.23 35.82 14.52
CA SER A 188 -11.46 35.03 15.73
C SER A 188 -10.18 34.46 16.34
N VAL A 189 -9.04 34.53 15.62
CA VAL A 189 -7.72 34.13 16.12
C VAL A 189 -7.12 35.30 16.91
N ARG A 190 -7.54 35.38 18.16
CA ARG A 190 -7.10 36.36 19.13
C ARG A 190 -7.10 35.73 20.51
N GLU A 191 -6.45 36.38 21.45
CA GLU A 191 -6.56 35.97 22.85
C GLU A 191 -8.00 36.17 23.33
N TRP A 192 -8.56 35.11 23.89
CA TRP A 192 -9.85 35.12 24.56
C TRP A 192 -9.57 34.93 26.05
N PRO A 193 -9.93 35.91 26.91
CA PRO A 193 -9.57 35.85 28.32
C PRO A 193 -10.32 34.71 29.01
N SER A 194 -9.71 34.16 30.08
CA SER A 194 -10.28 33.12 30.95
C SER A 194 -11.39 33.65 31.87
N GLU A 195 -12.34 34.37 31.28
CA GLU A 195 -13.48 34.98 31.97
C GLU A 195 -14.80 34.32 31.55
N ILE A 196 -15.74 34.26 32.50
CA ILE A 196 -17.09 33.76 32.25
C ILE A 196 -17.73 34.64 31.15
N HIS A 197 -18.27 34.00 30.10
CA HIS A 197 -18.85 34.63 28.91
C HIS A 197 -17.87 35.31 27.94
N SER A 198 -16.56 35.14 28.12
CA SER A 198 -15.54 35.72 27.23
C SER A 198 -14.70 34.68 26.47
N SER A 199 -15.09 33.41 26.52
CA SER A 199 -14.32 32.26 26.00
C SER A 199 -14.29 32.12 24.46
N GLY A 200 -14.62 33.16 23.70
CA GLY A 200 -14.62 33.12 22.24
C GLY A 200 -15.64 32.20 21.57
N PRO A 201 -15.68 32.19 20.23
CA PRO A 201 -16.55 31.32 19.45
C PRO A 201 -16.21 29.85 19.69
N THR A 202 -17.24 29.07 19.98
CA THR A 202 -17.16 27.61 20.13
C THR A 202 -18.26 26.94 19.33
N LEU A 203 -17.97 25.77 18.78
CA LEU A 203 -18.93 24.94 18.08
C LEU A 203 -18.83 23.51 18.60
N ARG A 204 -19.95 22.93 19.01
CA ARG A 204 -20.02 21.51 19.41
C ARG A 204 -21.01 20.78 18.53
N ASN A 205 -20.56 19.72 17.88
CA ASN A 205 -21.38 18.83 17.05
C ASN A 205 -20.97 17.36 17.24
N ASP A 206 -21.47 16.48 16.38
CA ASP A 206 -21.11 15.07 16.32
C ASP A 206 -19.61 14.85 16.02
N ARG A 207 -19.02 15.71 15.19
CA ARG A 207 -17.59 15.68 14.85
C ARG A 207 -16.67 16.13 15.98
N GLY A 208 -17.14 16.87 16.97
CA GLY A 208 -16.34 17.24 18.15
C GLY A 208 -16.72 18.58 18.78
N LEU A 209 -15.82 19.05 19.64
CA LEU A 209 -15.77 20.45 20.07
C LEU A 209 -14.75 21.17 19.16
N PHE A 210 -15.00 22.43 18.83
CA PHE A 210 -14.08 23.31 18.13
C PHE A 210 -14.11 24.66 18.85
N THR A 211 -12.96 25.30 19.03
CA THR A 211 -12.86 26.55 19.78
C THR A 211 -11.64 27.39 19.36
N TYR A 212 -11.74 28.71 19.52
CA TYR A 212 -10.60 29.64 19.46
C TYR A 212 -9.95 29.90 20.83
N SER A 213 -10.42 29.24 21.89
CA SER A 213 -9.88 29.29 23.26
C SER A 213 -9.44 27.90 23.75
N PRO A 214 -8.46 27.27 23.08
CA PRO A 214 -8.07 25.90 23.38
C PRO A 214 -7.55 25.70 24.80
N ALA A 215 -6.86 26.67 25.39
CA ALA A 215 -6.37 26.62 26.77
C ALA A 215 -7.51 26.36 27.78
N MET A 216 -8.70 26.92 27.55
CA MET A 216 -9.85 26.72 28.43
C MET A 216 -10.61 25.43 28.11
N ALA A 217 -10.79 25.12 26.82
CA ALA A 217 -11.65 24.01 26.41
C ALA A 217 -10.97 22.64 26.48
N TYR A 218 -9.64 22.60 26.31
CA TYR A 218 -8.87 21.36 26.18
C TYR A 218 -7.81 21.17 27.26
N GLN A 219 -7.98 21.77 28.44
CA GLN A 219 -7.03 21.67 29.57
C GLN A 219 -6.51 20.25 29.81
N GLY A 220 -7.40 19.25 29.87
CA GLY A 220 -7.02 17.85 30.05
C GLY A 220 -6.22 17.26 28.88
N LEU A 221 -6.58 17.59 27.64
CA LEU A 221 -5.89 17.10 26.44
C LEU A 221 -4.52 17.79 26.27
N LEU A 222 -4.44 19.09 26.54
CA LEU A 222 -3.18 19.85 26.53
C LEU A 222 -2.24 19.34 27.62
N SER A 223 -2.75 19.03 28.82
CA SER A 223 -1.98 18.35 29.87
C SER A 223 -1.42 17.02 29.38
N GLN A 224 -2.24 16.23 28.70
CA GLN A 224 -1.84 14.94 28.15
C GLN A 224 -0.79 15.12 27.04
N SER A 225 -0.88 16.20 26.25
CA SER A 225 0.12 16.52 25.23
C SER A 225 1.49 16.75 25.83
N LEU A 226 1.54 17.56 26.88
CA LEU A 226 2.76 17.82 27.64
C LEU A 226 3.32 16.53 28.25
N SER A 227 2.49 15.71 28.89
CA SER A 227 2.96 14.52 29.61
C SER A 227 3.42 13.39 28.69
N THR A 228 2.80 13.22 27.52
CA THR A 228 3.07 12.12 26.58
C THR A 228 3.97 12.53 25.42
N ALA A 229 4.58 13.72 25.51
CA ALA A 229 5.43 14.26 24.45
C ALA A 229 6.63 13.35 24.13
N THR A 230 7.16 12.68 25.16
CA THR A 230 8.25 11.71 25.04
C THR A 230 7.74 10.31 25.34
N THR A 231 8.20 9.33 24.58
CA THR A 231 7.90 7.90 24.81
C THR A 231 9.04 7.24 25.58
N MET A 232 8.70 6.32 26.49
CA MET A 232 9.71 5.61 27.30
C MET A 232 10.66 4.74 26.46
N ASP A 233 10.22 4.25 25.31
CA ASP A 233 10.96 3.37 24.41
C ASP A 233 11.67 4.13 23.27
N GLY A 234 11.46 5.44 23.16
CA GLY A 234 11.97 6.27 22.07
C GLY A 234 11.25 6.08 20.74
N SER A 235 10.12 5.35 20.72
CA SER A 235 9.26 5.24 19.54
C SER A 235 8.57 6.58 19.20
N PRO A 236 8.11 6.79 17.95
CA PRO A 236 7.32 7.97 17.62
C PRO A 236 6.06 8.06 18.50
N ARG A 237 5.82 9.24 19.08
CA ARG A 237 4.62 9.53 19.88
C ARG A 237 3.35 9.21 19.08
N GLN A 238 2.40 8.53 19.70
CA GLN A 238 1.07 8.33 19.12
C GLN A 238 0.06 9.14 19.94
N HIS A 239 -0.70 10.00 19.28
CA HIS A 239 -1.69 10.84 19.97
C HIS A 239 -2.93 11.07 19.11
N ALA A 240 -4.09 11.07 19.77
CA ALA A 240 -5.36 11.29 19.10
C ALA A 240 -5.54 12.77 18.74
N LYS A 241 -6.24 13.02 17.64
CA LYS A 241 -6.72 14.36 17.28
C LYS A 241 -7.79 14.82 18.28
N TYR A 242 -7.89 16.13 18.53
CA TYR A 242 -8.81 16.71 19.52
C TYR A 242 -10.25 16.84 19.00
N ASP A 243 -10.74 15.80 18.36
CA ASP A 243 -12.08 15.70 17.80
C ASP A 243 -12.62 14.25 17.91
N ASN A 244 -13.83 14.02 17.42
CA ASN A 244 -14.48 12.71 17.46
C ASN A 244 -14.23 11.86 16.19
N SER A 245 -13.30 12.26 15.32
CA SER A 245 -13.00 11.51 14.09
C SER A 245 -12.35 10.15 14.36
N LYS A 246 -11.74 10.01 15.54
CA LYS A 246 -10.98 8.83 16.02
C LYS A 246 -9.68 8.59 15.25
N PHE A 247 -9.18 9.60 14.52
CA PHE A 247 -7.86 9.54 13.93
C PHE A 247 -6.77 9.89 14.95
N GLN A 248 -5.60 9.31 14.76
CA GLN A 248 -4.42 9.55 15.58
C GLN A 248 -3.20 9.85 14.71
N TYR A 249 -2.35 10.75 15.19
CA TYR A 249 -1.05 11.03 14.59
C TYR A 249 -0.02 10.01 15.07
N ILE A 250 0.89 9.64 14.17
CA ILE A 250 2.12 8.92 14.50
C ILE A 250 3.28 9.88 14.29
N GLY A 251 4.00 10.18 15.36
CA GLY A 251 5.03 11.21 15.40
C GLY A 251 4.45 12.60 15.70
N ARG A 252 4.97 13.61 15.02
CA ARG A 252 4.54 15.01 15.15
C ARG A 252 3.41 15.32 14.16
N SER A 253 2.46 16.16 14.57
CA SER A 253 1.40 16.66 13.67
C SER A 253 1.83 17.91 12.90
N PHE A 254 2.83 18.66 13.39
CA PHE A 254 3.28 19.94 12.82
C PHE A 254 2.18 20.98 12.60
N GLY A 255 1.04 20.83 13.27
CA GLY A 255 -0.11 21.71 13.06
C GLY A 255 -0.94 21.46 11.81
N VAL A 256 -0.69 20.37 11.07
CA VAL A 256 -1.36 20.06 9.79
C VAL A 256 -2.21 18.78 9.89
N GLY A 257 -3.06 18.51 8.91
CA GLY A 257 -3.95 17.35 8.90
C GLY A 257 -5.27 17.57 9.68
N ALA A 258 -5.60 18.82 10.00
CA ALA A 258 -6.83 19.17 10.70
C ALA A 258 -8.11 18.81 9.92
N SER A 259 -8.06 18.70 8.60
CA SER A 259 -9.21 18.38 7.75
C SER A 259 -9.65 16.91 7.79
N ILE A 260 -8.74 16.02 8.19
CA ILE A 260 -8.94 14.57 8.17
C ILE A 260 -10.04 14.19 9.17
N GLY A 261 -11.06 13.49 8.70
CA GLY A 261 -12.24 13.15 9.48
C GLY A 261 -13.23 14.30 9.75
N LEU A 262 -12.97 15.50 9.20
CA LEU A 262 -13.83 16.67 9.36
C LEU A 262 -14.41 17.19 8.05
N ALA A 263 -13.68 17.11 6.94
CA ALA A 263 -14.07 17.71 5.67
C ALA A 263 -13.86 16.78 4.46
N ASP A 264 -13.74 15.49 4.72
CA ASP A 264 -13.39 14.42 3.78
C ASP A 264 -14.45 13.31 3.70
N ASP A 265 -15.69 13.58 4.10
CA ASP A 265 -16.81 12.62 4.08
C ASP A 265 -16.97 11.93 2.71
N HIS A 266 -16.79 12.67 1.61
CA HIS A 266 -16.87 12.11 0.25
C HIS A 266 -15.81 11.04 -0.05
N ILE A 267 -14.71 11.02 0.70
CA ILE A 267 -13.67 9.99 0.64
C ILE A 267 -14.01 8.87 1.63
N LEU A 268 -14.41 9.23 2.86
CA LEU A 268 -14.66 8.29 3.95
C LEU A 268 -15.91 7.42 3.75
N ASP A 269 -16.93 7.92 3.08
CA ASP A 269 -18.17 7.18 2.78
C ASP A 269 -17.93 6.00 1.83
N ASN A 270 -16.78 5.97 1.15
CA ASN A 270 -16.47 4.95 0.18
C ASN A 270 -15.68 3.77 0.79
N SER A 271 -16.37 2.65 0.98
CA SER A 271 -15.83 1.45 1.64
C SER A 271 -14.65 0.77 0.92
N ILE A 272 -14.42 1.07 -0.36
CA ILE A 272 -13.26 0.55 -1.11
C ILE A 272 -12.01 1.42 -0.96
N VAL A 273 -12.11 2.60 -0.32
CA VAL A 273 -10.96 3.47 -0.06
C VAL A 273 -10.18 2.92 1.13
N THR A 274 -8.87 2.80 0.98
CA THR A 274 -7.97 2.32 2.04
C THR A 274 -7.17 3.43 2.70
N GLY A 275 -7.00 4.55 2.00
CA GLY A 275 -6.20 5.68 2.45
C GLY A 275 -6.16 6.79 1.42
N TYR A 276 -5.58 7.92 1.77
CA TYR A 276 -5.34 9.01 0.83
C TYR A 276 -4.14 9.85 1.27
N THR A 277 -3.52 10.53 0.31
CA THR A 277 -2.39 11.42 0.55
C THR A 277 -2.65 12.79 -0.04
N PHE A 278 -2.15 13.84 0.62
CA PHE A 278 -2.25 15.21 0.14
C PHE A 278 -1.12 16.05 0.73
N LYS A 279 -0.98 17.28 0.24
CA LYS A 279 0.02 18.22 0.70
C LYS A 279 -0.63 19.40 1.42
N GLU A 280 -0.05 19.81 2.53
CA GLU A 280 -0.49 20.94 3.32
C GLU A 280 0.71 21.75 3.80
N VAL A 281 0.56 23.07 3.86
CA VAL A 281 1.58 23.95 4.43
C VAL A 281 1.28 24.18 5.89
N GLY A 282 2.28 24.04 6.74
CA GLY A 282 2.20 24.31 8.18
C GLY A 282 3.48 24.93 8.70
N TYR A 283 3.71 24.83 10.00
CA TYR A 283 4.95 25.27 10.64
C TYR A 283 5.73 24.11 11.22
N THR A 284 7.01 24.03 10.86
CA THR A 284 7.98 23.31 11.68
C THR A 284 8.32 24.18 12.86
N ALA A 285 7.72 23.90 14.03
CA ALA A 285 8.07 24.52 15.29
C ALA A 285 9.38 23.91 15.81
N ASP A 286 10.46 24.69 15.72
CA ASP A 286 11.79 24.34 16.20
C ASP A 286 12.02 25.01 17.56
N THR A 287 11.71 24.27 18.62
CA THR A 287 11.87 24.71 20.01
C THR A 287 13.25 24.33 20.51
N ILE A 288 13.95 25.26 21.16
CA ILE A 288 15.20 25.01 21.87
C ILE A 288 15.09 25.61 23.26
N CYS A 289 15.38 24.83 24.30
CA CYS A 289 15.29 25.27 25.69
C CYS A 289 16.65 25.38 26.36
N ILE A 290 16.82 26.38 27.22
CA ILE A 290 18.02 26.62 28.04
C ILE A 290 17.62 26.97 29.47
N TYR A 291 18.53 26.80 30.43
CA TYR A 291 18.41 27.46 31.74
C TYR A 291 19.07 28.84 31.69
N ASN A 292 18.28 29.89 31.90
CA ASN A 292 18.77 31.25 31.91
C ASN A 292 18.71 31.84 33.32
N GLN A 293 19.84 31.78 34.03
CA GLN A 293 19.94 32.29 35.41
C GLN A 293 19.77 33.82 35.50
N SER A 294 19.97 34.53 34.39
CA SER A 294 19.75 35.98 34.30
C SER A 294 18.34 36.37 33.85
N ALA A 295 17.40 35.41 33.75
CA ALA A 295 16.02 35.71 33.40
C ALA A 295 15.35 36.58 34.46
N ASP A 296 14.62 37.61 34.02
CA ASP A 296 13.88 38.52 34.91
C ASP A 296 12.52 37.93 35.33
N PHE A 297 11.94 37.04 34.53
CA PHE A 297 10.65 36.40 34.79
C PHE A 297 10.71 35.45 36.00
N ARG A 298 9.99 35.80 37.09
CA ARG A 298 10.05 35.09 38.38
C ARG A 298 8.73 35.13 39.15
N LEU A 299 8.56 34.18 40.05
CA LEU A 299 7.46 34.16 41.01
C LEU A 299 7.68 35.17 42.14
N VAL A 300 6.62 35.90 42.49
CA VAL A 300 6.56 36.90 43.55
C VAL A 300 5.27 36.69 44.33
N ASN A 301 5.34 36.84 45.65
CA ASN A 301 4.15 36.75 46.50
C ASN A 301 3.28 38.00 46.30
N ASP A 302 1.99 37.81 45.97
CA ASP A 302 1.04 38.89 45.63
C ASP A 302 -0.22 38.86 46.51
N GLY A 303 -0.15 38.21 47.68
CA GLY A 303 -1.23 38.26 48.67
C GLY A 303 -1.41 36.96 49.44
N VAL A 304 -2.62 36.77 49.99
CA VAL A 304 -2.98 35.52 50.65
C VAL A 304 -3.37 34.52 49.57
N GLN A 305 -2.58 33.47 49.42
CA GLN A 305 -2.79 32.38 48.44
C GLN A 305 -2.75 32.81 46.96
N LEU A 306 -2.26 34.02 46.68
CA LEU A 306 -2.08 34.56 45.33
C LEU A 306 -0.60 34.85 45.10
N PHE A 307 -0.09 34.36 43.98
CA PHE A 307 1.31 34.52 43.60
C PHE A 307 1.38 35.03 42.18
N ALA A 308 2.08 36.15 41.98
CA ALA A 308 2.29 36.72 40.66
C ALA A 308 3.56 36.14 40.03
N ALA A 309 3.50 35.76 38.76
CA ALA A 309 4.68 35.60 37.92
C ALA A 309 4.86 36.89 37.13
N ARG A 310 6.03 37.53 37.25
CA ARG A 310 6.31 38.78 36.54
C ARG A 310 7.75 38.94 36.11
N GLY A 311 7.96 39.69 35.04
CA GLY A 311 9.27 40.04 34.50
C GLY A 311 9.27 40.10 32.97
N SER A 312 10.37 40.55 32.39
CA SER A 312 10.47 40.73 30.92
C SER A 312 11.03 39.49 30.22
N LEU A 313 10.53 39.20 29.02
CA LEU A 313 11.12 38.22 28.09
C LEU A 313 11.85 38.95 26.95
N PRO A 314 12.74 38.27 26.19
CA PRO A 314 13.52 38.90 25.12
C PRO A 314 12.68 39.51 24.00
N ASP A 315 11.47 39.01 23.76
CA ASP A 315 10.52 39.50 22.77
C ASP A 315 9.39 40.37 23.35
N SER A 316 9.41 40.61 24.67
CA SER A 316 8.45 41.48 25.34
C SER A 316 8.80 42.95 25.19
N THR A 317 7.79 43.78 24.97
CA THR A 317 7.84 45.26 24.96
C THR A 317 7.69 45.85 26.37
N SER A 318 6.98 45.15 27.25
CA SER A 318 6.75 45.51 28.65
C SER A 318 6.94 44.29 29.56
N GLY A 319 7.01 44.50 30.88
CA GLY A 319 7.07 43.38 31.82
C GLY A 319 5.79 42.53 31.75
N GLU A 320 5.95 41.22 31.61
CA GLU A 320 4.84 40.27 31.64
C GLU A 320 4.34 40.08 33.07
N PHE A 321 3.05 39.78 33.20
CA PHE A 321 2.39 39.62 34.50
C PHE A 321 1.23 38.63 34.41
N SER A 322 1.18 37.66 35.33
CA SER A 322 0.05 36.75 35.51
C SER A 322 -0.04 36.31 36.97
N VAL A 323 -1.25 36.03 37.47
CA VAL A 323 -1.52 35.72 38.88
C VAL A 323 -2.06 34.30 39.03
N TYR A 324 -1.44 33.53 39.92
CA TYR A 324 -1.70 32.12 40.14
C TYR A 324 -2.24 31.90 41.56
N LEU A 325 -3.20 30.98 41.68
CA LEU A 325 -3.71 30.53 42.97
C LEU A 325 -2.82 29.42 43.53
N GLY A 326 -2.44 29.50 44.80
CA GLY A 326 -1.63 28.47 45.46
C GLY A 326 -1.67 28.57 46.98
N HIS A 327 -1.43 27.47 47.68
CA HIS A 327 -1.25 27.43 49.13
C HIS A 327 0.13 27.97 49.50
N THR A 328 1.15 27.66 48.68
CA THR A 328 2.51 28.18 48.76
C THR A 328 3.04 28.48 47.37
N SER A 329 4.11 29.28 47.27
CA SER A 329 4.83 29.50 46.01
C SER A 329 5.54 28.25 45.51
N ASN A 330 5.70 27.22 46.34
CA ASN A 330 6.54 26.06 46.05
C ASN A 330 5.91 25.15 44.98
N SER A 331 4.58 25.11 44.93
CA SER A 331 3.80 24.23 44.06
C SER A 331 3.39 24.87 42.73
N ILE A 332 3.87 26.09 42.45
CA ILE A 332 3.45 26.88 41.28
C ILE A 332 4.44 26.70 40.13
N VAL A 333 3.90 26.54 38.93
CA VAL A 333 4.66 26.60 37.67
C VAL A 333 3.91 27.56 36.76
N ALA A 334 4.57 28.65 36.40
CA ALA A 334 4.03 29.73 35.60
C ALA A 334 4.74 29.80 34.26
N PHE A 335 3.96 29.93 33.18
CA PHE A 335 4.49 30.27 31.87
C PHE A 335 4.39 31.77 31.62
N GLY A 336 5.49 32.36 31.17
CA GLY A 336 5.57 33.72 30.68
C GLY A 336 5.74 33.70 29.17
N VAL A 337 4.98 34.53 28.48
CA VAL A 337 5.04 34.74 27.02
C VAL A 337 4.73 36.20 26.73
N ALA A 338 5.23 36.73 25.62
CA ALA A 338 5.02 38.13 25.26
C ALA A 338 3.53 38.49 25.12
N ALA A 339 3.07 39.54 25.81
CA ALA A 339 1.67 40.01 25.72
C ALA A 339 1.36 40.73 24.40
N ASP A 340 2.33 41.46 23.84
CA ASP A 340 2.13 42.22 22.59
C ASP A 340 2.53 41.40 21.35
N ASN A 341 1.71 41.47 20.30
CA ASN A 341 2.11 40.94 19.00
C ASN A 341 3.06 41.90 18.27
N THR A 342 4.35 41.66 18.40
CA THR A 342 5.41 42.41 17.70
C THR A 342 5.71 41.89 16.28
N GLY A 343 5.04 40.82 15.82
CA GLY A 343 5.39 40.09 14.59
C GLY A 343 6.77 39.39 14.66
N TYR A 344 7.39 39.36 15.83
CA TYR A 344 8.73 38.81 16.04
C TYR A 344 8.73 37.27 15.97
N ASN A 345 9.64 36.70 15.17
CA ASN A 345 9.89 35.26 15.07
C ASN A 345 11.42 35.10 15.10
N PRO A 346 12.03 34.50 16.13
CA PRO A 346 11.51 33.51 17.10
C PRO A 346 10.60 34.06 18.19
N ARG A 347 9.77 33.21 18.81
CA ARG A 347 9.00 33.51 20.04
C ARG A 347 9.68 32.93 21.28
N TYR A 348 9.50 33.57 22.43
CA TYR A 348 10.05 33.08 23.70
C TYR A 348 8.97 32.70 24.72
N LEU A 349 9.22 31.58 25.40
CA LEU A 349 8.45 31.11 26.54
C LEU A 349 9.39 30.97 27.75
N GLY A 350 9.08 31.66 28.85
CA GLY A 350 9.79 31.55 30.11
C GLY A 350 9.02 30.70 31.12
N ILE A 351 9.73 29.94 31.95
CA ILE A 351 9.14 29.13 33.04
C ILE A 351 9.68 29.64 34.38
N ALA A 352 8.76 30.09 35.24
CA ALA A 352 9.05 30.40 36.63
C ALA A 352 8.38 29.36 37.52
N ALA A 353 9.15 28.67 38.36
CA ALA A 353 8.66 27.55 39.14
C ALA A 353 9.10 27.60 40.61
N GLY A 354 8.24 27.10 41.48
CA GLY A 354 8.52 26.93 42.90
C GLY A 354 9.49 25.78 43.19
N SER A 355 9.86 25.62 44.47
CA SER A 355 10.84 24.61 44.89
C SER A 355 10.45 23.16 44.57
N ASP A 356 9.15 22.85 44.56
CA ASP A 356 8.67 21.48 44.30
C ASP A 356 8.88 21.08 42.83
N TYR A 357 9.01 22.08 41.96
CA TYR A 357 9.31 21.95 40.53
C TYR A 357 10.63 22.66 40.17
N GLY A 358 11.61 22.64 41.08
CA GLY A 358 12.85 23.42 40.95
C GLY A 358 13.65 23.09 39.69
N ASN A 359 13.48 21.91 39.11
CA ASN A 359 14.05 21.50 37.83
C ASN A 359 13.45 22.25 36.62
N LEU A 360 12.29 22.90 36.75
CA LEU A 360 11.67 23.68 35.68
C LEU A 360 12.00 25.18 35.79
N ASN A 361 12.47 25.61 36.97
CA ASN A 361 12.67 27.03 37.24
C ASN A 361 13.78 27.62 36.36
N MET A 362 13.56 28.85 35.88
CA MET A 362 14.48 29.58 34.99
C MET A 362 14.71 28.89 33.62
N ALA A 363 13.89 27.91 33.26
CA ALA A 363 13.90 27.38 31.91
C ALA A 363 13.32 28.42 30.96
N GLN A 364 13.95 28.59 29.81
CA GLN A 364 13.52 29.49 28.75
C GLN A 364 13.62 28.78 27.42
N CYS A 365 12.53 28.77 26.66
CA CYS A 365 12.42 28.12 25.38
C CYS A 365 12.25 29.15 24.27
N ARG A 366 13.00 28.96 23.20
CA ARG A 366 12.95 29.75 21.97
C ARG A 366 12.35 28.88 20.88
N THR A 367 11.22 29.30 20.34
CA THR A 367 10.53 28.61 19.25
C THR A 367 10.68 29.39 17.97
N VAL A 368 11.23 28.77 16.92
CA VAL A 368 11.22 29.31 15.56
C VAL A 368 10.10 28.61 14.79
N TYR A 369 9.24 29.41 14.15
CA TYR A 369 8.19 28.89 13.28
C TYR A 369 8.66 28.99 11.83
N ASN A 370 9.05 27.86 11.25
CA ASN A 370 9.51 27.78 9.86
C ASN A 370 8.36 27.26 8.97
N PRO A 371 7.89 28.03 7.97
CA PRO A 371 6.90 27.53 7.01
C PRO A 371 7.45 26.35 6.23
N THR A 372 6.74 25.23 6.24
CA THR A 372 7.16 23.99 5.60
C THR A 372 5.99 23.33 4.89
N LEU A 373 6.25 22.75 3.71
CA LEU A 373 5.28 21.92 3.01
C LEU A 373 5.38 20.49 3.54
N PHE A 374 4.25 19.90 3.89
CA PHE A 374 4.18 18.54 4.43
C PHE A 374 3.45 17.60 3.47
N ASP A 375 4.01 16.41 3.30
CA ASP A 375 3.32 15.26 2.74
C ASP A 375 2.55 14.54 3.85
N ILE A 376 1.24 14.48 3.71
CA ILE A 376 0.34 13.86 4.67
C ILE A 376 -0.19 12.56 4.07
N SER A 377 -0.08 11.48 4.83
CA SER A 377 -0.59 10.17 4.47
C SER A 377 -1.57 9.67 5.52
N VAL A 378 -2.75 9.27 5.06
CA VAL A 378 -3.86 8.82 5.89
C VAL A 378 -4.16 7.37 5.56
N VAL A 379 -4.16 6.53 6.59
CA VAL A 379 -4.54 5.12 6.48
C VAL A 379 -5.87 4.91 7.21
N LEU A 380 -6.93 4.57 6.47
CA LEU A 380 -8.28 4.49 7.01
C LEU A 380 -8.49 3.25 7.90
N ALA A 381 -7.82 2.14 7.59
CA ALA A 381 -7.96 0.89 8.35
C ALA A 381 -7.51 1.02 9.81
N SER A 382 -6.38 1.69 10.04
CA SER A 382 -5.80 1.95 11.37
C SER A 382 -6.20 3.32 11.93
N LYS A 383 -6.87 4.17 11.13
CA LYS A 383 -7.15 5.58 11.45
C LYS A 383 -5.90 6.36 11.85
N THR A 384 -4.82 6.18 11.11
CA THR A 384 -3.52 6.80 11.40
C THR A 384 -3.16 7.86 10.39
N ILE A 385 -2.58 8.95 10.89
CA ILE A 385 -2.07 10.07 10.11
C ILE A 385 -0.56 10.12 10.30
N THR A 386 0.19 10.13 9.21
CA THR A 386 1.64 10.35 9.23
C THR A 386 1.95 11.61 8.45
N VAL A 387 2.71 12.50 9.06
CA VAL A 387 3.10 13.79 8.49
C VAL A 387 4.60 13.80 8.29
N THR A 388 5.03 14.08 7.07
CA THR A 388 6.46 14.13 6.73
C THR A 388 6.80 15.46 6.06
N PRO A 389 7.82 16.19 6.54
CA PRO A 389 8.23 17.44 5.91
C PRO A 389 8.85 17.17 4.54
N THR A 390 8.48 17.98 3.56
CA THR A 390 9.06 17.99 2.21
C THR A 390 10.14 19.08 2.13
N ASN A 391 11.22 18.85 1.38
CA ASN A 391 12.28 19.86 1.14
C ASN A 391 11.87 20.98 0.16
N ALA A 392 10.57 21.19 -0.05
CA ALA A 392 10.06 22.19 -0.99
C ALA A 392 9.90 23.54 -0.30
N TYR A 393 10.12 24.62 -1.05
CA TYR A 393 9.84 25.97 -0.56
C TYR A 393 8.35 26.13 -0.25
N ALA A 394 8.04 26.67 0.93
CA ALA A 394 6.68 26.95 1.37
C ALA A 394 6.52 28.45 1.68
N VAL A 395 5.37 28.99 1.27
CA VAL A 395 4.96 30.35 1.63
C VAL A 395 4.31 30.30 3.00
N ASP A 396 4.63 31.28 3.85
CA ASP A 396 4.04 31.41 5.17
C ASP A 396 2.50 31.48 5.09
N ILE A 397 1.82 30.61 5.84
CA ILE A 397 0.36 30.54 5.89
C ILE A 397 -0.25 31.75 6.58
N GLU A 398 0.50 32.40 7.47
CA GLU A 398 0.05 33.54 8.26
C GLU A 398 1.25 34.49 8.53
N PRO A 399 1.61 35.35 7.57
CA PRO A 399 2.81 36.18 7.66
C PRO A 399 2.78 37.29 8.74
N SER A 400 1.62 37.62 9.33
CA SER A 400 1.54 38.68 10.35
C SER A 400 2.05 38.23 11.72
N GLY A 401 2.23 36.92 11.93
CA GLY A 401 2.68 36.34 13.20
C GLY A 401 1.63 36.41 14.31
N THR A 402 0.37 36.72 13.97
CA THR A 402 -0.77 36.73 14.88
C THR A 402 -1.11 35.31 15.34
N LEU A 403 -1.09 34.33 14.43
CA LEU A 403 -1.36 32.93 14.77
C LEU A 403 -0.34 32.40 15.78
N THR A 404 0.95 32.61 15.51
CA THR A 404 2.03 32.15 16.40
C THR A 404 2.02 32.89 17.73
N HIS A 405 1.71 34.19 17.75
CA HIS A 405 1.55 34.95 18.98
C HIS A 405 0.39 34.43 19.84
N VAL A 406 -0.81 34.32 19.27
CA VAL A 406 -2.02 33.88 19.98
C VAL A 406 -1.88 32.45 20.48
N LEU A 407 -1.16 31.61 19.74
CA LEU A 407 -0.81 30.26 20.16
C LEU A 407 0.09 30.26 21.40
N GLU A 408 1.16 31.04 21.42
CA GLU A 408 2.07 31.14 22.57
C GLU A 408 1.33 31.65 23.82
N ARG A 409 0.41 32.62 23.66
CA ARG A 409 -0.49 33.10 24.75
C ARG A 409 -1.30 31.96 25.39
N GLN A 410 -1.59 30.87 24.67
CA GLN A 410 -2.31 29.73 25.25
C GLN A 410 -1.51 29.00 26.33
N PHE A 411 -0.18 29.09 26.34
CA PHE A 411 0.63 28.50 27.42
C PHE A 411 0.39 29.23 28.74
N GLU A 412 0.41 30.56 28.74
CA GLU A 412 0.15 31.34 29.95
C GLU A 412 -1.25 31.06 30.49
N LEU A 413 -2.28 31.14 29.64
CA LEU A 413 -3.66 30.78 30.01
C LEU A 413 -3.78 29.35 30.55
N SER A 414 -3.15 28.38 29.88
CA SER A 414 -3.18 26.98 30.34
C SER A 414 -2.51 26.83 31.70
N SER A 415 -1.37 27.50 31.93
CA SER A 415 -0.68 27.43 33.22
C SER A 415 -1.45 28.11 34.35
N ASN A 416 -2.17 29.18 34.03
CA ASN A 416 -3.03 29.88 34.96
C ASN A 416 -4.20 28.98 35.40
N ASP A 417 -4.95 28.47 34.44
CA ASP A 417 -6.17 27.69 34.69
C ASP A 417 -5.88 26.29 35.25
N MET A 418 -4.73 25.71 34.92
CA MET A 418 -4.33 24.37 35.36
C MET A 418 -3.45 24.37 36.62
N SER A 419 -3.43 25.49 37.34
CA SER A 419 -2.85 25.59 38.68
C SER A 419 -3.93 25.38 39.74
N ASN A 420 -3.72 24.42 40.64
CA ASN A 420 -4.59 24.24 41.79
C ASN A 420 -3.90 24.71 43.07
N ILE A 421 -4.65 24.78 44.19
CA ILE A 421 -4.14 25.29 45.46
C ILE A 421 -2.91 24.50 45.97
N TYR A 422 -2.69 23.26 45.59
CA TYR A 422 -1.62 22.43 46.14
C TYR A 422 -0.53 22.02 45.15
N GLN A 423 -0.79 22.07 43.84
CA GLN A 423 0.05 21.50 42.78
C GLN A 423 -0.23 22.18 41.44
N SER A 424 0.78 22.17 40.56
CA SER A 424 0.63 22.55 39.16
C SER A 424 0.42 21.31 38.30
N VAL A 425 -0.72 21.24 37.59
CA VAL A 425 -1.00 20.14 36.68
C VAL A 425 -0.02 20.16 35.50
N ILE A 426 0.31 21.35 34.97
CA ILE A 426 1.34 21.52 33.94
C ILE A 426 2.73 21.14 34.48
N GLY A 427 3.07 21.54 35.70
CA GLY A 427 4.34 21.15 36.33
C GLY A 427 4.49 19.63 36.44
N ASN A 428 3.42 18.94 36.84
CA ASN A 428 3.39 17.48 36.88
C ASN A 428 3.52 16.88 35.46
N ALA A 429 2.81 17.42 34.48
CA ALA A 429 2.87 16.96 33.09
C ALA A 429 4.29 17.08 32.49
N LEU A 430 4.97 18.21 32.69
CA LEU A 430 6.36 18.39 32.27
C LEU A 430 7.29 17.36 32.94
N ASN A 431 7.12 17.14 34.24
CA ASN A 431 7.92 16.16 34.98
C ASN A 431 7.70 14.72 34.49
N PHE A 432 6.50 14.36 34.03
CA PHE A 432 6.27 13.05 33.39
C PHE A 432 7.07 12.89 32.09
N SER A 433 7.03 13.88 31.19
CA SER A 433 7.81 13.84 29.95
C SER A 433 9.33 13.81 30.20
N ILE A 434 9.82 14.52 31.23
CA ILE A 434 11.22 14.45 31.67
C ILE A 434 11.56 13.04 32.17
N ALA A 435 10.68 12.42 32.96
CA ALA A 435 10.88 11.06 33.44
C ALA A 435 10.90 10.04 32.29
N ASP A 436 10.01 10.17 31.32
CA ASP A 436 9.94 9.30 30.15
C ASP A 436 11.18 9.47 29.25
N TYR A 437 11.66 10.71 29.07
CA TYR A 437 12.92 10.96 28.37
C TYR A 437 14.12 10.35 29.10
N ARG A 438 14.17 10.45 30.44
CA ARG A 438 15.20 9.79 31.25
C ARG A 438 15.21 8.28 31.01
N SER A 439 14.03 7.64 31.01
CA SER A 439 13.90 6.21 30.71
C SER A 439 14.34 5.88 29.28
N SER A 440 13.93 6.66 28.29
CA SER A 440 14.33 6.46 26.88
C SER A 440 15.84 6.57 26.69
N ALA A 441 16.47 7.60 27.27
CA ALA A 441 17.92 7.79 27.21
C ALA A 441 18.69 6.61 27.81
N GLN A 442 18.20 6.04 28.92
CA GLN A 442 18.79 4.85 29.53
C GLN A 442 18.73 3.62 28.60
N HIS A 443 17.63 3.44 27.87
CA HIS A 443 17.51 2.35 26.88
C HIS A 443 18.49 2.52 25.72
N THR A 444 18.81 3.76 25.32
CA THR A 444 19.77 4.03 24.22
C THR A 444 21.24 3.96 24.66
N GLY A 445 21.53 3.76 25.94
CA GLY A 445 22.89 3.58 26.46
C GLY A 445 23.74 4.85 26.57
N ASN A 446 23.14 6.05 26.40
CA ASN A 446 23.85 7.32 26.50
C ASN A 446 23.64 7.96 27.88
N PRO A 447 24.66 8.01 28.77
CA PRO A 447 24.55 8.72 30.03
C PRO A 447 24.54 10.24 29.78
N LEU A 448 23.35 10.83 29.85
CA LEU A 448 23.15 12.27 29.72
C LEU A 448 23.17 12.96 31.10
N ARG A 449 23.54 14.24 31.14
CA ARG A 449 23.45 15.03 32.38
C ARG A 449 21.97 15.30 32.70
N GLU A 450 21.65 15.37 33.99
CA GLU A 450 20.28 15.65 34.44
C GLU A 450 19.70 16.96 33.86
N GLN A 451 20.54 17.98 33.68
CA GLN A 451 20.10 19.24 33.05
C GLN A 451 19.68 19.03 31.59
N ASP A 452 20.41 18.22 30.83
CA ASP A 452 20.11 17.95 29.42
C ASP A 452 18.82 17.13 29.30
N ILE A 453 18.61 16.18 30.22
CA ILE A 453 17.37 15.39 30.33
C ILE A 453 16.17 16.29 30.61
N ASN A 454 16.29 17.20 31.57
CA ASN A 454 15.22 18.13 31.91
C ASN A 454 14.87 19.04 30.73
N LEU A 455 15.88 19.67 30.11
CA LEU A 455 15.65 20.57 28.97
C LEU A 455 15.07 19.85 27.76
N ALA A 456 15.52 18.62 27.47
CA ALA A 456 14.96 17.81 26.39
C ALA A 456 13.49 17.43 26.64
N GLY A 457 13.14 17.02 27.87
CA GLY A 457 11.76 16.73 28.25
C GLY A 457 10.86 17.97 28.13
N ILE A 458 11.34 19.14 28.60
CA ILE A 458 10.62 20.41 28.46
C ILE A 458 10.44 20.78 26.98
N GLN A 459 11.51 20.70 26.18
CA GLN A 459 11.51 21.01 24.76
C GLN A 459 10.51 20.15 23.99
N ASN A 460 10.51 18.83 24.21
CA ASN A 460 9.56 17.92 23.58
C ASN A 460 8.12 18.26 23.97
N SER A 461 7.89 18.57 25.25
CA SER A 461 6.56 18.89 25.78
C SER A 461 5.98 20.16 25.16
N ILE A 462 6.76 21.25 25.13
CA ILE A 462 6.35 22.51 24.53
C ILE A 462 6.08 22.31 23.04
N THR A 463 6.97 21.62 22.33
CA THR A 463 6.82 21.34 20.90
C THR A 463 5.56 20.52 20.61
N ALA A 464 5.30 19.48 21.41
CA ALA A 464 4.10 18.64 21.31
C ALA A 464 2.81 19.44 21.51
N MET A 465 2.79 20.34 22.50
CA MET A 465 1.64 21.20 22.77
C MET A 465 1.45 22.25 21.68
N ILE A 466 2.53 22.84 21.13
CA ILE A 466 2.45 23.75 19.97
C ILE A 466 1.80 23.05 18.78
N ASP A 467 2.28 21.84 18.45
CA ASP A 467 1.76 21.03 17.35
C ASP A 467 0.24 20.78 17.52
N ASP A 468 -0.21 20.41 18.73
CA ASP A 468 -1.63 20.16 19.04
C ASP A 468 -2.48 21.46 19.03
N LEU A 469 -1.93 22.57 19.51
CA LEU A 469 -2.59 23.89 19.46
C LEU A 469 -2.78 24.37 18.02
N LEU A 470 -1.76 24.21 17.16
CA LEU A 470 -1.86 24.55 15.73
C LEU A 470 -2.97 23.73 15.05
N VAL A 471 -3.04 22.42 15.29
CA VAL A 471 -4.12 21.56 14.76
C VAL A 471 -5.49 22.04 15.27
N THR A 472 -5.56 22.49 16.52
CA THR A 472 -6.81 22.98 17.12
C THR A 472 -7.29 24.27 16.45
N TYR A 473 -6.40 25.25 16.24
CA TYR A 473 -6.73 26.47 15.49
C TYR A 473 -7.10 26.17 14.05
N ALA A 474 -6.38 25.27 13.38
CA ALA A 474 -6.70 24.81 12.04
C ALA A 474 -8.10 24.16 11.98
N SER A 475 -8.47 23.36 12.99
CA SER A 475 -9.81 22.76 13.09
C SER A 475 -10.90 23.80 13.35
N ALA A 476 -10.61 24.83 14.15
CA ALA A 476 -11.53 25.95 14.37
C ALA A 476 -11.74 26.81 13.11
N GLN A 477 -10.68 27.01 12.33
CA GLN A 477 -10.79 27.71 11.03
C GLN A 477 -11.69 26.94 10.05
N LEU A 478 -11.53 25.62 9.97
CA LEU A 478 -12.39 24.76 9.16
C LEU A 478 -13.85 24.78 9.62
N MET A 479 -14.10 24.58 10.92
CA MET A 479 -15.43 24.26 11.42
C MET A 479 -16.25 25.48 11.87
N ILE A 480 -15.59 26.54 12.36
CA ILE A 480 -16.27 27.74 12.86
C ILE A 480 -16.23 28.86 11.83
N ALA A 481 -15.04 29.20 11.32
CA ALA A 481 -14.90 30.29 10.35
C ALA A 481 -15.32 29.88 8.93
N ASN A 482 -15.30 28.58 8.65
CA ASN A 482 -15.48 28.03 7.29
C ASN A 482 -14.52 28.68 6.28
N ASP A 483 -13.31 29.05 6.76
CA ASP A 483 -12.24 29.60 5.93
C ASP A 483 -11.40 28.43 5.41
N THR A 484 -11.68 28.03 4.17
CA THR A 484 -11.14 26.79 3.60
C THR A 484 -10.63 27.00 2.18
N LYS A 485 -9.63 26.21 1.81
CA LYS A 485 -9.08 26.11 0.45
C LYS A 485 -9.08 24.67 -0.02
N THR A 486 -9.28 24.43 -1.30
CA THR A 486 -9.18 23.09 -1.89
C THR A 486 -7.72 22.74 -2.21
N ALA A 487 -7.31 21.51 -1.92
CA ALA A 487 -6.02 20.97 -2.32
C ALA A 487 -6.18 19.61 -3.02
N ASP A 488 -5.28 19.34 -3.95
CA ASP A 488 -5.23 18.08 -4.68
C ASP A 488 -4.82 16.94 -3.74
N ALA A 489 -5.57 15.84 -3.81
CA ALA A 489 -5.35 14.64 -3.02
C ALA A 489 -5.32 13.40 -3.94
N THR A 490 -4.53 12.41 -3.53
CA THR A 490 -4.45 11.12 -4.20
C THR A 490 -5.07 10.06 -3.30
N VAL A 491 -6.21 9.52 -3.70
CA VAL A 491 -6.94 8.50 -2.95
C VAL A 491 -6.46 7.12 -3.38
N THR A 492 -6.14 6.28 -2.40
CA THR A 492 -5.75 4.89 -2.58
C THR A 492 -7.00 4.02 -2.44
N VAL A 493 -7.33 3.29 -3.50
CA VAL A 493 -8.52 2.45 -3.57
C VAL A 493 -8.08 0.99 -3.68
N ALA A 494 -8.69 0.11 -2.89
CA ALA A 494 -8.50 -1.32 -3.00
C ALA A 494 -9.09 -1.85 -4.31
N ALA A 495 -8.30 -2.65 -5.02
CA ALA A 495 -8.71 -3.28 -6.27
C ALA A 495 -8.10 -4.66 -6.44
N PHE A 496 -8.75 -5.48 -7.24
CA PHE A 496 -8.17 -6.75 -7.67
C PHE A 496 -7.55 -6.60 -9.05
N ARG A 497 -6.40 -7.25 -9.20
CA ARG A 497 -5.79 -7.52 -10.50
C ARG A 497 -5.86 -9.01 -10.77
N LEU A 498 -6.23 -9.42 -11.97
CA LEU A 498 -6.24 -10.84 -12.33
C LEU A 498 -4.81 -11.31 -12.60
N GLY A 499 -4.33 -12.25 -11.79
CA GLY A 499 -3.03 -12.89 -11.95
C GLY A 499 -1.82 -12.05 -11.56
N GLN A 500 -0.76 -12.73 -11.12
CA GLN A 500 0.55 -12.10 -10.99
C GLN A 500 1.25 -12.00 -12.36
N PRO A 501 2.04 -10.94 -12.62
CA PRO A 501 2.63 -10.71 -13.94
C PRO A 501 3.48 -11.88 -14.41
N VAL A 502 4.26 -12.46 -13.49
CA VAL A 502 5.15 -13.59 -13.75
C VAL A 502 4.37 -14.78 -14.34
N TYR A 503 3.24 -15.16 -13.75
CA TYR A 503 2.44 -16.27 -14.23
C TYR A 503 1.74 -15.96 -15.56
N ILE A 504 1.30 -14.71 -15.77
CA ILE A 504 0.70 -14.28 -17.04
C ILE A 504 1.69 -14.43 -18.19
N TYR A 505 2.94 -13.95 -18.02
CA TYR A 505 3.98 -14.09 -19.04
C TYR A 505 4.36 -15.55 -19.29
N LEU A 506 4.46 -16.37 -18.24
CA LEU A 506 4.78 -17.80 -18.38
C LEU A 506 3.67 -18.55 -19.11
N VAL A 507 2.40 -18.33 -18.76
CA VAL A 507 1.26 -18.97 -19.44
C VAL A 507 1.18 -18.53 -20.90
N PHE A 508 1.39 -17.24 -21.20
CA PHE A 508 1.42 -16.75 -22.56
C PHE A 508 2.56 -17.36 -23.38
N GLY A 509 3.79 -17.37 -22.82
CA GLY A 509 4.95 -17.99 -23.46
C GLY A 509 4.75 -19.49 -23.69
N PHE A 510 4.17 -20.20 -22.73
CA PHE A 510 3.86 -21.62 -22.86
C PHE A 510 2.81 -21.90 -23.95
N ASN A 511 1.75 -21.09 -24.02
CA ASN A 511 0.76 -21.18 -25.10
C ASN A 511 1.39 -20.90 -26.47
N LEU A 512 2.25 -19.89 -26.56
CA LEU A 512 2.97 -19.54 -27.79
C LEU A 512 3.83 -20.72 -28.28
N LEU A 513 4.56 -21.39 -27.38
CA LEU A 513 5.36 -22.57 -27.71
C LEU A 513 4.52 -23.73 -28.25
N ILE A 514 3.34 -23.99 -27.66
CA ILE A 514 2.44 -25.05 -28.15
C ILE A 514 1.92 -24.70 -29.54
N VAL A 515 1.52 -23.45 -29.78
CA VAL A 515 1.06 -22.99 -31.10
C VAL A 515 2.18 -23.03 -32.13
N LEU A 516 3.40 -22.63 -31.78
CA LEU A 516 4.58 -22.75 -32.64
C LEU A 516 4.89 -24.22 -32.96
N GLY A 517 4.80 -25.12 -31.98
CA GLY A 517 4.93 -26.56 -32.20
C GLY A 517 3.85 -27.12 -33.14
N ALA A 518 2.62 -26.62 -33.03
CA ALA A 518 1.51 -27.02 -33.90
C ALA A 518 1.58 -26.42 -35.32
N THR A 519 2.29 -25.31 -35.53
CA THR A 519 2.40 -24.61 -36.83
C THR A 519 3.68 -24.94 -37.59
N THR A 520 4.80 -25.18 -36.89
CA THR A 520 6.05 -25.76 -37.48
C THR A 520 5.84 -27.18 -38.01
N TYR A 521 4.68 -27.76 -37.74
CA TYR A 521 4.07 -28.82 -38.52
C TYR A 521 3.84 -28.35 -39.97
N ARG A 522 4.90 -28.36 -40.78
CA ARG A 522 4.84 -28.29 -42.25
C ARG A 522 5.57 -29.54 -42.75
N LEU A 523 4.81 -30.50 -43.28
CA LEU A 523 5.37 -31.62 -44.03
C LEU A 523 5.83 -31.02 -45.37
N GLU A 524 7.14 -30.99 -45.60
CA GLU A 524 7.69 -30.98 -46.95
C GLU A 524 7.24 -32.27 -47.64
N GLU A 525 6.14 -32.21 -48.38
CA GLU A 525 6.00 -33.04 -49.58
C GLU A 525 6.86 -32.34 -50.64
N LYS A 526 8.11 -32.78 -50.80
CA LYS A 526 8.86 -32.55 -52.03
C LYS A 526 8.74 -33.80 -52.89
N GLU A 527 8.04 -33.61 -54.00
CA GLU A 527 8.36 -34.12 -55.34
C GLU A 527 8.60 -35.63 -55.44
N ALA A 528 7.52 -36.37 -55.74
CA ALA A 528 7.59 -37.69 -56.36
C ALA A 528 6.48 -37.87 -57.41
N GLU A 529 6.09 -36.78 -58.07
CA GLU A 529 4.97 -36.78 -59.03
C GLU A 529 5.24 -35.78 -60.16
N GLU A 530 6.40 -35.93 -60.82
CA GLU A 530 6.71 -35.25 -62.09
C GLU A 530 7.79 -36.05 -62.84
N ASP A 531 7.46 -37.24 -63.35
CA ASP A 531 8.28 -37.85 -64.42
C ASP A 531 7.56 -38.90 -65.30
N ASP A 532 6.23 -38.96 -65.29
CA ASP A 532 5.48 -39.85 -66.19
C ASP A 532 4.24 -39.11 -66.71
N ASP A 533 4.42 -38.22 -67.70
CA ASP A 533 3.44 -37.93 -68.77
C ASP A 533 3.91 -36.80 -69.69
N GLU A 534 4.88 -37.08 -70.56
CA GLU A 534 5.00 -36.34 -71.82
C GLU A 534 5.19 -37.31 -72.98
N THR A 535 4.08 -37.74 -73.59
CA THR A 535 3.95 -37.88 -75.04
C THR A 535 2.47 -38.05 -75.38
N TRP A 536 1.86 -37.03 -75.98
CA TRP A 536 1.27 -37.07 -77.33
C TRP A 536 0.26 -35.92 -77.56
N GLN A 537 0.59 -35.15 -78.61
CA GLN A 537 -0.31 -34.47 -79.56
C GLN A 537 -1.04 -33.20 -79.12
N SER A 538 -0.54 -32.07 -79.63
CA SER A 538 -1.39 -31.25 -80.50
C SER A 538 -0.58 -30.75 -81.71
N PHE A 539 -1.18 -30.97 -82.87
CA PHE A 539 -0.76 -30.52 -84.19
C PHE A 539 -0.95 -28.99 -84.32
N ASP A 540 0.16 -28.31 -84.60
CA ASP A 540 0.48 -27.54 -85.81
C ASP A 540 -0.26 -26.24 -86.24
N PHE A 541 0.60 -25.34 -86.75
CA PHE A 541 0.45 -24.19 -87.67
C PHE A 541 0.14 -22.76 -87.18
N ALA A 542 1.19 -21.92 -87.19
CA ALA A 542 1.25 -20.64 -87.95
C ALA A 542 2.67 -20.02 -88.00
N LYS A 543 3.20 -19.81 -89.23
CA LYS A 543 4.17 -18.77 -89.70
C LYS A 543 5.57 -18.75 -89.06
N ILE A 544 6.72 -18.79 -89.75
CA ILE A 544 7.19 -18.50 -91.12
C ILE A 544 8.31 -19.49 -91.44
#